data_AF-A0A7V6ZE84-F1
#
_entry.id   AF-A0A7V6ZE84-F1
#
_cell.length_a   1.000
_cell.length_b   1.000
_cell.length_c   1.000
_cell.angle_alpha   90.00
_cell.angle_beta   90.00
_cell.angle_gamma   90.00
#
_symmetry.space_group_name_H-M   'P 1'
#
loop_
_entity.id
_entity.type
_entity.pdbx_description
1 polymer ?
#
loop_
_entity_poly.entity_id
_entity_poly.type
_entity_poly.pdbx_seq_one_letter_code
_entity_poly.pdbx_strand_id
1 'polypeptide(L)' 'MAYVGPAGLIGSPDEADRENFIPFVVEGEDDITCWIHKEVLEHLKEVSPTREGDYLFASDGAGRLRFRFCDRS' A
#
# COMPACT_ATOMS: atom_id res chain seq x y z
N MET A 1 -20.29 -3.94 -10.33
CA MET A 1 -19.68 -2.88 -9.49
C MET A 1 -18.34 -3.41 -9.02
N ALA A 2 -17.24 -2.97 -9.65
CA ALA A 2 -15.91 -3.25 -9.16
C ALA A 2 -15.67 -2.39 -7.92
N TYR A 3 -15.15 -3.00 -6.86
CA TYR A 3 -14.85 -2.33 -5.60
C TYR A 3 -13.81 -1.22 -5.85
N VAL A 4 -14.20 0.04 -5.62
CA VAL A 4 -13.34 1.24 -5.67
C VAL A 4 -12.91 1.50 -4.22
N GLY A 5 -11.87 0.81 -3.79
CA GLY A 5 -11.26 0.96 -2.47
C GLY A 5 -9.74 0.98 -2.61
N PRO A 6 -9.01 1.42 -1.57
CA PRO A 6 -7.75 2.11 -1.72
C PRO A 6 -6.69 1.18 -2.33
N ALA A 7 -6.24 1.50 -3.54
CA ALA A 7 -5.31 0.68 -4.31
C ALA A 7 -3.87 1.03 -3.97
N GLY A 8 -3.08 0.03 -3.60
CA GLY A 8 -1.62 0.12 -3.64
C GLY A 8 -1.09 -0.54 -4.90
N LEU A 9 0.05 -0.08 -5.40
CA LEU A 9 0.69 -0.59 -6.60
C LEU A 9 2.03 -1.24 -6.23
N ILE A 10 2.27 -2.44 -6.77
CA ILE A 10 3.63 -3.00 -6.82
C ILE A 10 4.26 -2.49 -8.12
N GLY A 11 5.22 -1.57 -8.01
CA GLY A 11 5.81 -0.87 -9.14
C GLY A 11 5.38 0.61 -9.24
N SER A 12 6.11 1.38 -10.05
CA SER A 12 5.89 2.84 -10.15
C SER A 12 4.52 3.14 -10.75
N PRO A 13 3.75 4.08 -10.16
CA PRO A 13 2.58 4.64 -10.82
C PRO A 13 3.01 5.41 -12.08
N ASP A 14 2.03 5.69 -12.94
CA ASP A 14 2.17 6.57 -14.09
C ASP A 14 2.60 7.98 -13.65
N GLU A 15 3.36 8.68 -14.50
CA GLU A 15 3.96 9.98 -14.16
C GLU A 15 2.90 11.02 -13.76
N ALA A 16 1.74 11.00 -14.41
CA ALA A 16 0.62 11.90 -14.14
C ALA A 16 -0.01 11.70 -12.73
N ASP A 17 0.05 10.49 -12.18
CA ASP A 17 -0.59 10.14 -10.91
C ASP A 17 0.41 9.95 -9.76
N ARG A 18 1.71 9.97 -10.06
CA ARG A 18 2.79 9.68 -9.13
C ARG A 18 2.77 10.54 -7.87
N GLU A 19 2.32 11.78 -7.97
CA GLU A 19 2.22 12.69 -6.82
C GLU A 19 1.22 12.21 -5.75
N ASN A 20 0.26 11.36 -6.13
CA ASN A 20 -0.75 10.83 -5.22
C ASN A 20 -0.30 9.59 -4.45
N PHE A 21 0.89 9.06 -4.77
CA PHE A 21 1.45 7.87 -4.15
C PHE A 21 2.67 8.20 -3.30
N ILE A 22 2.88 7.41 -2.24
CA ILE A 22 4.07 7.45 -1.41
C ILE A 22 4.85 6.14 -1.62
N PRO A 23 6.15 6.20 -1.95
CA PRO A 23 6.98 5.01 -2.09
C PRO A 23 7.40 4.46 -0.71
N PHE A 24 7.33 3.14 -0.58
CA PHE A 24 7.80 2.37 0.55
C PHE A 24 8.70 1.24 0.04
N VAL A 25 9.87 1.10 0.66
CA VAL A 25 10.76 -0.04 0.42
C VAL A 25 10.18 -1.27 1.12
N VAL A 26 10.24 -2.42 0.47
CA VAL A 26 9.79 -3.69 1.06
C VAL A 26 10.94 -4.28 1.89
N GLU A 27 10.68 -4.56 3.16
CA GLU A 27 11.68 -5.22 4.02
C GLU A 27 12.07 -6.59 3.47
N GLY A 28 13.37 -6.82 3.31
CA GLY A 28 13.92 -8.05 2.75
C GLY A 28 14.01 -8.09 1.22
N GLU A 29 13.50 -7.08 0.51
CA GLU A 29 13.49 -7.00 -0.95
C GLU A 29 13.88 -5.58 -1.41
N ASP A 30 15.18 -5.31 -1.55
CA ASP A 30 15.70 -3.98 -1.90
C ASP A 30 15.30 -3.51 -3.31
N ASP A 31 14.97 -4.45 -4.20
CA ASP A 31 14.60 -4.18 -5.60
C ASP A 31 13.11 -3.84 -5.78
N ILE A 32 12.30 -3.95 -4.71
CA ILE A 32 10.85 -3.75 -4.79
C ILE A 32 10.44 -2.48 -4.05
N THR A 33 9.87 -1.55 -4.81
CA THR A 33 9.18 -0.38 -4.24
C THR A 33 7.67 -0.56 -4.32
N CYS A 34 7.01 -0.53 -3.17
CA CYS A 34 5.56 -0.47 -3.07
C CYS A 34 5.12 1.00 -3.07
N TRP A 35 4.14 1.34 -3.90
CA TRP A 35 3.59 2.68 -3.99
C TRP A 35 2.18 2.66 -3.42
N ILE A 36 1.98 3.37 -2.31
CA ILE A 36 0.69 3.39 -1.61
C ILE A 36 0.03 4.76 -1.83
N HIS A 37 -1.21 4.76 -2.35
CA HIS A 37 -1.96 6.00 -2.56
C HIS A 37 -2.22 6.73 -1.24
N LYS A 38 -2.14 8.06 -1.22
CA LYS A 38 -2.32 8.88 -0.01
C LYS A 38 -3.66 8.62 0.68
N GLU A 39 -4.74 8.46 -0.08
CA GLU A 39 -6.05 8.12 0.48
C GLU A 39 -6.07 6.76 1.18
N VAL A 40 -5.26 5.79 0.73
CA VAL A 40 -5.08 4.53 1.46
C VAL A 40 -4.48 4.83 2.83
N LEU A 41 -3.41 5.63 2.87
CA LEU A 41 -2.73 5.98 4.11
C LEU A 41 -3.62 6.73 5.08
N GLU A 42 -4.46 7.65 4.59
CA GLU A 42 -5.46 8.32 5.42
C GLU A 42 -6.50 7.32 5.95
N HIS A 43 -7.01 6.43 5.10
CA HIS A 43 -7.94 5.39 5.54
C HIS A 43 -7.34 4.47 6.60
N LEU A 44 -6.06 4.10 6.49
CA LEU A 44 -5.35 3.28 7.47
C LEU A 44 -5.24 3.93 8.86
N LYS A 45 -5.35 5.26 8.97
CA LYS A 45 -5.41 5.94 10.27
C LYS A 45 -6.76 5.75 10.95
N GLU A 46 -7.81 5.44 10.20
CA GLU A 46 -9.17 5.28 10.69
C GLU A 46 -9.54 3.82 10.97
N VAL A 47 -8.78 2.87 10.42
CA VAL A 47 -9.00 1.44 10.62
C VAL A 47 -7.93 0.81 11.51
N SER A 48 -8.33 -0.14 12.34
CA SER A 48 -7.39 -0.93 13.13
C SER A 48 -6.76 -2.02 12.24
N PRO A 49 -5.47 -2.35 12.45
CA PRO A 49 -4.86 -3.51 11.82
C PRO A 49 -5.55 -4.80 12.27
N THR A 50 -5.25 -5.91 11.59
CA THR A 50 -5.71 -7.23 12.05
C THR A 50 -5.12 -7.58 13.41
N ARG A 51 -5.55 -8.71 13.98
CA ARG A 51 -4.99 -9.24 15.24
C ARG A 51 -3.49 -9.52 15.16
N GLU A 52 -2.95 -9.74 13.97
CA GLU A 52 -1.52 -9.96 13.74
C GLU A 52 -0.79 -8.62 13.49
N GLY A 53 -1.47 -7.48 13.54
CA GLY A 53 -0.85 -6.16 13.38
C GLY A 53 -0.56 -5.76 11.93
N ASP A 54 -1.04 -6.51 10.95
CA ASP A 54 -0.93 -6.20 9.52
C ASP A 54 -2.25 -5.66 8.94
N TYR A 55 -2.21 -5.17 7.71
CA TYR A 55 -3.34 -4.67 6.94
C TYR A 55 -3.49 -5.46 5.65
N LEU A 56 -4.74 -5.62 5.21
CA LEU A 56 -5.07 -6.24 3.93
C LEU A 56 -5.52 -5.14 2.95
N PHE A 57 -4.86 -5.01 1.82
CA PHE A 57 -5.27 -4.10 0.74
C PHE A 57 -5.36 -4.82 -0.59
N ALA A 58 -6.18 -4.28 -1.49
CA ALA A 58 -6.24 -4.73 -2.87
C ALA A 58 -5.17 -3.98 -3.69
N SER A 59 -4.42 -4.72 -4.49
CA SER A 59 -3.41 -4.18 -5.38
C SER A 59 -3.72 -4.58 -6.81
N ASP A 60 -3.69 -3.59 -7.71
CA ASP A 60 -3.88 -3.87 -9.13
C ASP A 60 -2.69 -4.66 -9.68
N GLY A 61 -2.96 -5.67 -10.49
CA GLY A 61 -1.96 -6.62 -11.00
C GLY A 61 -1.47 -7.69 -10.00
N ALA A 62 -1.47 -7.43 -8.70
CA ALA A 62 -0.96 -8.36 -7.67
C ALA A 62 -2.05 -9.02 -6.79
N GLY A 63 -3.32 -8.59 -6.90
CA GLY A 63 -4.44 -9.18 -6.19
C GLY A 63 -4.63 -8.61 -4.78
N ARG A 64 -4.46 -9.42 -3.72
CA ARG A 64 -4.58 -8.95 -2.33
C ARG A 64 -3.22 -9.08 -1.65
N LEU A 65 -2.79 -8.00 -1.03
CA LEU A 65 -1.52 -7.94 -0.34
C LEU A 65 -1.76 -7.73 1.16
N ARG A 66 -1.01 -8.48 1.95
CA ARG A 66 -0.85 -8.26 3.39
C ARG A 66 0.43 -7.47 3.60
N PHE A 67 0.36 -6.42 4.39
CA PHE A 67 1.54 -5.62 4.73
C PHE A 67 1.44 -5.12 6.16
N ARG A 68 2.60 -4.87 6.76
CA ARG A 68 2.72 -4.22 8.05
C ARG A 68 3.70 -3.07 7.89
N PHE A 69 3.41 -1.93 8.52
CA PHE A 69 4.44 -0.91 8.70
C PHE A 69 5.41 -1.41 9.77
N CYS A 70 6.64 -1.68 9.39
CA CYS A 70 7.71 -1.90 10.36
C CYS A 70 7.98 -0.56 11.05
N ASP A 71 7.96 -0.55 12.38
CA ASP A 71 8.22 0.64 13.18
C ASP A 71 9.58 1.23 12.75
N ARG A 72 9.64 2.54 12.50
CA ARG A 72 10.93 3.22 12.34
C ARG A 72 11.53 3.32 13.74
N SER A 73 12.37 2.36 14.10
CA SER A 73 13.31 2.48 15.21
C SER A 73 14.16 3.74 15.09
#